data_AF-A0A6G3PYA1-F1
#
_entry.id   AF-A0A6G3PYA1-F1
#
_cell.length_a   1.000
_cell.length_b   1.000
_cell.length_c   1.000
_cell.angle_alpha   90.00
_cell.angle_beta   90.00
_cell.angle_gamma   90.00
#
_symmetry.space_group_name_H-M   'P 1'
#
loop_
_entity.id
_entity.type
_entity.pdbx_description
1 polymer ?
#
loop_
_entity_poly.entity_id
_entity_poly.type
_entity_poly.pdbx_seq_one_letter_code
_entity_poly.pdbx_strand_id
1 'polypeptide(L)' 'VAAALLAGAGGGLAVGALTDFGTKGALVGLVAGACAVIGLRVASYDYPSRFVHMTAGVALPLTLAAPAVYLLGRTLL' A
#
# COMPACT_ATOMS: atom_id res chain seq x y z
N VAL A 1 -1.00 -11.20 -5.77
CA VAL A 1 -0.06 -10.59 -4.78
C VAL A 1 1.24 -10.19 -5.47
N ALA A 2 2.04 -11.11 -5.99
CA ALA A 2 3.30 -10.79 -6.68
C ALA A 2 3.14 -9.74 -7.80
N ALA A 3 2.17 -9.91 -8.70
CA ALA A 3 1.89 -8.92 -9.75
C ALA A 3 1.50 -7.54 -9.20
N ALA A 4 0.73 -7.48 -8.12
CA ALA A 4 0.32 -6.22 -7.49
C ALA A 4 1.50 -5.52 -6.79
N LEU A 5 2.41 -6.29 -6.16
CA LEU A 5 3.63 -5.75 -5.56
C LEU A 5 4.62 -5.26 -6.62
N LEU A 6 4.77 -6.00 -7.72
CA LEU A 6 5.60 -5.58 -8.86
C LEU A 6 5.02 -4.33 -9.54
N ALA A 7 3.70 -4.25 -9.68
CA ALA A 7 3.03 -3.05 -10.20
C ALA A 7 3.21 -1.85 -9.27
N GLY A 8 3.11 -2.05 -7.95
CA GLY A 8 3.38 -1.02 -6.94
C GLY A 8 4.82 -0.54 -6.98
N ALA A 9 5.79 -1.45 -6.93
CA ALA A 9 7.21 -1.12 -7.01
C ALA A 9 7.59 -0.47 -8.36
N GLY A 10 7.05 -0.98 -9.47
CA GLY A 10 7.26 -0.42 -10.81
C GLY A 10 6.66 0.97 -10.98
N GLY A 11 5.43 1.19 -10.48
CA GLY A 11 4.80 2.51 -10.45
C GLY A 11 5.56 3.49 -9.57
N GLY A 12 6.02 3.05 -8.39
CA GLY A 12 6.86 3.84 -7.50
C GLY A 12 8.23 4.19 -8.11
N LEU A 13 8.84 3.28 -8.87
CA LEU A 13 10.06 3.54 -9.64
C LEU A 13 9.81 4.57 -10.74
N ALA A 14 8.73 4.43 -11.51
CA ALA A 14 8.40 5.36 -12.58
C ALA A 14 8.17 6.78 -12.04
N VAL A 15 7.37 6.92 -10.97
CA VAL A 15 7.15 8.23 -10.32
C VAL A 15 8.42 8.73 -9.63
N GLY A 16 9.21 7.83 -9.02
CA GLY A 16 10.50 8.14 -8.42
C GLY A 16 11.53 8.65 -9.43
N ALA A 17 11.49 8.20 -10.69
CA ALA A 17 12.35 8.70 -11.76
C ALA A 17 11.87 10.05 -12.33
N LEU A 18 10.57 10.33 -12.24
CA LEU A 18 9.97 11.62 -12.62
C LEU A 18 10.12 12.70 -11.52
N THR A 19 10.61 12.31 -10.34
CA THR A 19 10.82 13.19 -9.18
C THR A 19 12.27 13.08 -8.72
N ASP A 20 12.74 13.98 -7.85
CA ASP A 20 14.10 13.90 -7.28
C ASP A 20 14.28 12.74 -6.27
N PHE A 21 13.30 11.84 -6.16
CA PHE A 21 13.30 10.70 -5.26
C PHE A 21 14.15 9.52 -5.76
N GLY A 22 14.35 9.40 -7.08
CA GLY A 22 15.12 8.34 -7.71
C GLY A 22 14.64 6.93 -7.37
N THR A 23 15.57 5.99 -7.17
CA THR A 23 15.27 4.58 -6.88
C THR A 23 14.54 4.36 -5.55
N LYS A 24 14.57 5.34 -4.63
CA LYS A 24 13.82 5.29 -3.37
C LYS A 24 12.30 5.23 -3.60
N GLY A 25 11.81 5.74 -4.74
CA GLY A 25 10.41 5.63 -5.14
C GLY A 25 9.92 4.17 -5.25
N ALA A 26 10.82 3.22 -5.56
CA ALA A 26 10.51 1.79 -5.59
C ALA A 26 10.00 1.26 -4.24
N LEU A 27 10.66 1.68 -3.16
CA LEU A 27 10.34 1.26 -1.80
C LEU A 27 8.99 1.81 -1.37
N VAL A 28 8.74 3.08 -1.69
CA VAL A 28 7.45 3.74 -1.45
C VAL A 28 6.33 3.01 -2.21
N GLY A 29 6.55 2.71 -3.49
CA GLY A 29 5.60 1.98 -4.32
C GLY A 29 5.34 0.54 -3.84
N LEU A 30 6.37 -0.16 -3.37
CA LEU A 30 6.24 -1.51 -2.80
C LEU A 30 5.38 -1.47 -1.53
N VAL A 31 5.68 -0.56 -0.61
CA VAL A 31 4.92 -0.40 0.65
C VAL A 31 3.47 0.00 0.37
N ALA A 32 3.23 0.94 -0.55
CA ALA A 32 1.88 1.31 -0.97
C ALA A 32 1.13 0.12 -1.59
N GLY A 33 1.81 -0.65 -2.46
CA GLY A 33 1.26 -1.87 -3.05
C GLY A 33 0.92 -2.93 -2.01
N ALA A 34 1.74 -3.09 -0.97
CA ALA A 34 1.47 -4.00 0.14
C ALA A 34 0.23 -3.59 0.93
N CYS A 35 0.10 -2.30 1.30
CA CYS A 35 -1.09 -1.77 1.96
C CYS A 35 -2.37 -1.99 1.12
N ALA A 36 -2.29 -1.76 -0.19
CA ALA A 36 -3.41 -1.95 -1.11
C ALA A 36 -3.84 -3.43 -1.22
N VAL A 37 -2.88 -4.36 -1.30
CA VAL A 37 -3.18 -5.81 -1.31
C VAL A 37 -3.86 -6.25 -0.03
N ILE A 38 -3.41 -5.75 1.12
CA ILE A 38 -4.03 -6.09 2.42
C ILE A 38 -5.46 -5.57 2.47
N GLY A 39 -5.71 -4.32 2.05
CA GLY A 39 -7.07 -3.76 1.94
C GLY A 39 -7.98 -4.57 1.02
N LEU A 40 -7.48 -4.96 -0.17
CA LEU A 40 -8.22 -5.81 -1.11
C LEU A 40 -8.57 -7.17 -0.49
N ARG A 41 -7.65 -7.79 0.26
CA ARG A 41 -7.91 -9.08 0.95
C ARG A 41 -8.98 -8.94 2.02
N VAL A 42 -8.92 -7.88 2.83
CA VAL A 42 -9.94 -7.61 3.86
C VAL A 42 -11.30 -7.39 3.21
N ALA A 43 -11.36 -6.57 2.16
CA ALA A 43 -12.58 -6.33 1.40
C ALA A 43 -13.14 -7.56 0.67
N SER A 44 -12.34 -8.62 0.46
CA SER A 44 -12.77 -9.84 -0.25
C SER A 44 -13.41 -10.90 0.66
N TYR A 45 -13.32 -10.77 1.99
CA TYR A 45 -13.84 -11.77 2.95
C TYR A 45 -15.38 -11.78 3.12
N ASP A 46 -16.17 -12.12 2.11
CA ASP A 46 -17.63 -12.03 2.23
C ASP A 46 -18.27 -13.10 3.17
N TYR A 47 -18.97 -12.66 4.23
CA TYR A 47 -20.37 -13.01 4.65
C TYR A 47 -20.62 -12.74 6.17
N PRO A 48 -21.75 -12.13 6.62
CA PRO A 48 -22.97 -11.71 5.90
C PRO A 48 -23.17 -10.19 5.72
N SER A 49 -22.35 -9.31 6.31
CA SER A 49 -22.62 -7.85 6.34
C SER A 49 -21.67 -7.00 5.50
N ARG A 50 -22.21 -6.41 4.44
CA ARG A 50 -21.49 -5.51 3.50
C ARG A 50 -20.97 -4.22 4.15
N PHE A 51 -21.63 -3.70 5.19
CA PHE A 51 -21.22 -2.47 5.88
C PHE A 51 -20.01 -2.68 6.80
N VAL A 52 -19.97 -3.79 7.52
CA VAL A 52 -18.80 -4.18 8.33
C VAL A 52 -17.62 -4.47 7.41
N HIS A 53 -17.90 -5.02 6.24
CA HIS A 53 -16.90 -5.27 5.21
C HIS A 53 -16.28 -3.99 4.63
N MET A 54 -17.11 -3.02 4.30
CA MET A 54 -16.65 -1.71 3.81
C MET A 54 -15.85 -0.97 4.89
N THR A 55 -16.29 -1.02 6.15
CA THR A 55 -15.57 -0.36 7.25
C THR A 55 -14.27 -1.07 7.60
N ALA A 56 -14.25 -2.40 7.67
CA ALA A 56 -13.02 -3.18 7.87
C ALA A 56 -12.05 -3.02 6.68
N GLY A 57 -12.58 -3.08 5.45
CA GLY A 57 -11.82 -2.93 4.21
C GLY A 57 -11.17 -1.56 4.04
N VAL A 58 -11.65 -0.52 4.73
CA VAL A 58 -11.06 0.83 4.73
C VAL A 58 -10.23 1.10 5.99
N ALA A 59 -10.73 0.72 7.17
CA ALA A 59 -10.06 0.98 8.44
C ALA A 59 -8.73 0.22 8.58
N LEU A 60 -8.67 -1.04 8.11
CA LEU A 60 -7.48 -1.88 8.25
C LEU A 60 -6.32 -1.41 7.34
N PRO A 61 -6.52 -1.10 6.04
CA PRO A 61 -5.46 -0.49 5.24
C PRO A 61 -5.07 0.92 5.72
N LEU A 62 -6.01 1.74 6.24
CA LEU A 62 -5.67 3.04 6.82
C LEU A 62 -4.81 2.90 8.08
N THR A 63 -5.16 1.97 8.98
CA THR A 63 -4.38 1.72 10.20
C THR A 63 -3.01 1.12 9.90
N LEU A 64 -2.87 0.31 8.84
CA LEU A 64 -1.56 -0.15 8.34
C LEU A 64 -0.74 0.94 7.67
N ALA A 65 -1.38 1.94 7.05
CA ALA A 65 -0.67 3.04 6.41
C ALA A 65 0.09 3.90 7.44
N ALA A 66 -0.45 4.11 8.64
CA ALA A 66 0.21 4.90 9.68
C ALA A 66 1.63 4.40 10.07
N PRO A 67 1.83 3.13 10.49
CA PRO A 67 3.17 2.61 10.76
C PRO A 67 4.03 2.50 9.50
N ALA A 68 3.42 2.23 8.34
CA ALA A 68 4.15 2.13 7.08
C ALA A 68 4.77 3.49 6.67
N VAL A 69 4.01 4.58 6.77
CA VAL A 69 4.51 5.93 6.52
C VAL A 69 5.51 6.36 7.58
N TYR A 70 5.32 5.99 8.84
CA TYR A 70 6.30 6.26 9.90
C TYR A 70 7.66 5.61 9.61
N LEU A 71 7.66 4.32 9.23
CA LEU A 71 8.89 3.59 8.88
C LEU A 71 9.52 4.12 7.59
N LEU A 72 8.72 4.48 6.58
CA LEU A 72 9.23 5.13 5.37
C LEU A 72 9.86 6.48 5.68
N GLY A 73 9.20 7.30 6.50
CA GLY A 73 9.75 8.57 6.98
C GLY A 73 11.07 8.38 7.72
N ARG A 74 11.18 7.35 8.56
CA ARG A 74 12.42 7.05 9.28
C ARG A 74 13.56 6.53 8.41
N THR A 75 13.25 5.90 7.28
CA THR A 75 14.27 5.27 6.41
C THR A 75 14.67 6.13 5.23
N LEU A 76 13.81 7.06 4.81
CA LEU A 76 14.01 7.88 3.62
C LEU A 76 14.40 9.34 3.90
N LEU A 77 14.01 9.88 5.07
CA LEU A 77 14.39 11.21 5.58
C LEU A 77 15.57 11.10 6.55
#